data_AF-A0A1R4GZU9-F1
#
_entry.id   AF-A0A1R4GZU9-F1
#
_cell.length_a   1.000
_cell.length_b   1.000
_cell.length_c   1.000
_cell.angle_alpha   90.00
_cell.angle_beta   90.00
_cell.angle_gamma   90.00
#
_symmetry.space_group_name_H-M   'P 1'
#
loop_
_entity.id
_entity.type
_entity.pdbx_description
1 polymer ?
#
loop_
_entity_poly.entity_id
_entity_poly.type
_entity_poly.pdbx_seq_one_letter_code
_entity_poly.pdbx_strand_id
1 'polypeptide(L)' 'MSIIELHKLPAIEKLKIIEALWGDLVGDEDSLPRLSWHETELKETEEKFLAGSIEILDWQQAKKELRSQFE' A
#
# COMPACT_ATOMS: atom_id res chain seq x y z
N MET A 1 21.70 5.83 -8.59
CA MET A 1 20.95 5.45 -9.81
C MET A 1 19.98 6.57 -10.11
N SER A 2 19.95 7.06 -11.34
CA SER A 2 19.03 8.12 -11.76
C SER A 2 17.67 7.56 -12.17
N ILE A 3 16.62 8.39 -12.09
CA ILE A 3 15.27 8.03 -12.56
C ILE A 3 15.30 7.63 -14.05
N ILE A 4 16.17 8.28 -14.84
CA ILE A 4 16.37 8.00 -16.26
C ILE A 4 16.88 6.56 -16.47
N GLU A 5 17.76 6.07 -15.60
CA GLU A 5 18.25 4.69 -15.65
C GLU A 5 17.16 3.69 -15.24
N LEU A 6 16.33 4.02 -14.24
CA LEU A 6 15.21 3.17 -13.82
C LEU A 6 14.23 2.91 -14.97
N HIS A 7 13.94 3.92 -15.80
CA HIS A 7 13.02 3.73 -16.94
C HIS A 7 13.51 2.69 -17.95
N LYS A 8 14.82 2.53 -18.11
CA LYS A 8 15.45 1.60 -19.05
C LYS A 8 15.44 0.14 -18.57
N LEU A 9 15.12 -0.09 -17.30
CA LEU A 9 15.13 -1.44 -16.73
C LEU A 9 13.93 -2.29 -17.21
N PRO A 10 14.12 -3.61 -17.38
CA PRO A 10 13.03 -4.56 -17.53
C PRO A 10 12.06 -4.51 -16.33
N ALA A 11 10.81 -4.92 -16.55
CA ALA A 11 9.78 -4.92 -15.50
C ALA A 11 10.21 -5.70 -14.25
N ILE A 12 10.85 -6.87 -14.43
CA ILE A 12 11.29 -7.70 -13.30
C ILE A 12 12.35 -7.01 -12.43
N GLU A 13 13.28 -6.28 -13.04
CA GLU A 13 14.31 -5.52 -12.31
C GLU A 13 13.70 -4.33 -11.57
N LYS A 14 12.72 -3.65 -12.18
CA LYS A 14 11.95 -2.58 -11.52
C LYS A 14 11.23 -3.10 -10.29
N LEU A 15 10.56 -4.27 -10.39
CA LEU A 15 9.84 -4.87 -9.26
C LEU A 15 10.77 -5.21 -8.09
N LYS A 16 11.94 -5.82 -8.36
CA LYS A 16 12.94 -6.10 -7.31
C LYS A 16 13.42 -4.82 -6.61
N ILE A 17 13.65 -3.75 -7.36
CA ILE A 17 14.05 -2.46 -6.79
C ILE A 17 12.92 -1.89 -5.94
N ILE A 18 11.68 -1.95 -6.40
CA ILE A 18 10.51 -1.52 -5.61
C ILE A 18 10.42 -2.31 -4.29
N GLU A 19 10.58 -3.63 -4.32
CA GLU A 19 10.56 -4.47 -3.12
C GLU A 19 11.68 -4.11 -2.14
N ALA A 20 12.91 -3.92 -2.64
CA ALA A 20 14.05 -3.54 -1.82
C ALA A 20 13.88 -2.14 -1.18
N LEU A 21 13.44 -1.16 -1.98
CA LEU A 21 13.16 0.20 -1.48
C LEU A 21 12.01 0.19 -0.48
N TRP A 22 10.95 -0.58 -0.73
CA TRP A 22 9.82 -0.70 0.19
C TRP A 22 10.24 -1.33 1.51
N GLY A 23 11.08 -2.37 1.48
CA GLY A 23 11.63 -2.99 2.68
C GLY A 23 12.48 -2.02 3.51
N ASP A 24 13.30 -1.20 2.86
CA ASP A 24 14.11 -0.17 3.53
C ASP A 24 13.23 0.90 4.20
N LEU A 25 12.20 1.38 3.49
CA LEU A 25 11.25 2.39 3.99
C LEU A 25 10.44 1.89 5.20
N VAL A 26 9.96 0.64 5.16
CA VAL A 26 9.18 0.06 6.27
C VAL A 26 10.07 -0.29 7.47
N GLY A 27 11.37 -0.52 7.25
CA GLY A 27 12.34 -0.79 8.32
C GLY A 27 12.61 0.42 9.23
N ASP A 28 12.34 1.64 8.75
CA ASP A 28 12.47 2.90 9.49
C ASP A 28 11.18 3.73 9.38
N GLU A 29 10.09 3.18 9.92
CA GLU A 29 8.74 3.78 9.84
C GLU A 29 8.69 5.20 10.44
N ASP A 30 9.51 5.49 11.46
CA ASP A 30 9.59 6.80 12.10
C ASP A 30 10.20 7.87 11.17
N SER A 31 11.01 7.45 10.20
CA SER A 31 11.57 8.36 9.17
C SER A 31 10.56 8.72 8.08
N LEU A 32 9.44 7.99 7.98
CA LEU A 32 8.45 8.25 6.95
C LEU A 32 7.71 9.56 7.23
N PRO A 33 7.58 10.43 6.22
CA PRO A 33 6.83 11.67 6.40
C PRO A 33 5.37 11.32 6.71
N ARG A 34 4.89 11.80 7.86
CA ARG A 34 3.46 11.74 8.18
C ARG A 34 2.72 12.66 7.22
N LEU A 35 2.11 12.08 6.20
CA LEU A 35 1.29 12.82 5.26
C LEU A 35 -0.04 13.19 5.96
N SER A 36 -0.40 14.46 5.96
CA SER A 36 -1.58 14.96 6.68
C SER A 36 -2.90 14.33 6.23
N TRP A 37 -2.96 13.85 4.99
CA TRP A 37 -4.14 13.14 4.48
C TRP A 37 -4.28 11.75 5.11
N HIS A 38 -3.18 11.09 5.51
CA HIS A 38 -3.21 9.74 6.06
C HIS A 38 -3.95 9.70 7.42
N GLU A 39 -3.68 10.69 8.28
CA GLU A 39 -4.40 10.84 9.56
C GLU A 39 -5.89 11.09 9.34
N THR A 40 -6.24 11.89 8.34
CA THR A 40 -7.64 12.17 7.99
C THR A 40 -8.37 10.90 7.57
N GLU A 41 -7.78 10.10 6.66
CA GLU A 41 -8.37 8.85 6.18
C GLU A 41 -8.50 7.79 7.30
N LEU A 42 -7.48 7.67 8.16
CA LEU A 42 -7.53 6.74 9.30
C LEU A 42 -8.65 7.10 10.27
N LYS A 43 -8.79 8.39 10.58
CA LYS A 43 -9.84 8.88 11.47
C LYS A 43 -11.23 8.66 10.86
N GLU A 44 -11.43 9.00 9.59
CA GLU A 44 -12.70 8.77 8.90
C GLU A 44 -13.05 7.27 8.87
N THR A 45 -12.06 6.41 8.65
CA THR A 45 -12.24 4.95 8.69
C THR A 45 -12.65 4.46 10.08
N GLU A 46 -11.99 4.94 11.13
CA GLU A 46 -12.33 4.61 12.53
C GLU A 46 -13.75 5.06 12.89
N GLU A 47 -14.14 6.29 12.54
CA GLU A 47 -15.49 6.81 12.78
C GLU A 47 -16.55 5.95 12.08
N LYS A 48 -16.32 5.59 10.81
CA LYS A 48 -17.22 4.73 10.05
C LYS A 48 -17.31 3.31 10.61
N PHE A 49 -16.18 2.77 11.09
CA PHE A 49 -16.11 1.48 11.77
C PHE A 49 -16.97 1.46 13.02
N LEU A 50 -16.77 2.45 13.90
CA LEU A 50 -17.52 2.58 15.16
C LEU A 50 -19.02 2.84 14.91
N ALA A 51 -19.36 3.51 13.81
CA ALA A 51 -20.74 3.71 13.38
C ALA A 51 -21.40 2.44 12.78
N GLY A 52 -20.65 1.35 12.57
CA GLY A 52 -21.14 0.13 11.93
C GLY A 52 -21.47 0.30 10.44
N SER A 53 -20.88 1.31 9.80
CA SER A 53 -21.17 1.71 8.41
C SER A 53 -20.21 1.14 7.38
N ILE A 54 -19.23 0.34 7.82
CA ILE A 54 -18.29 -0.37 6.94
C ILE A 54 -18.31 -1.86 7.21
N GLU A 55 -18.14 -2.62 6.14
CA GLU A 55 -18.00 -4.07 6.19
C GLU A 55 -16.56 -4.45 6.52
N ILE A 56 -16.39 -5.40 7.43
CA ILE A 56 -15.08 -5.96 7.78
C ILE A 56 -14.97 -7.29 7.04
N LEU A 57 -13.95 -7.41 6.20
CA LEU A 57 -13.66 -8.62 5.45
C LEU A 57 -12.34 -9.22 5.91
N ASP A 58 -12.30 -10.55 5.97
CA ASP A 58 -11.03 -11.25 6.11
C ASP A 58 -10.13 -10.96 4.89
N TRP A 59 -8.84 -10.78 5.13
CA TRP A 59 -7.90 -10.38 4.08
C TRP A 59 -7.74 -11.45 2.98
N GLN A 60 -7.80 -12.73 3.33
CA GLN A 60 -7.75 -13.81 2.34
C GLN A 60 -9.04 -13.85 1.52
N GLN A 61 -10.18 -13.59 2.17
CA GLN A 61 -11.46 -13.47 1.48
C GLN A 61 -11.46 -12.28 0.50
N ALA A 62 -11.05 -11.09 0.93
CA ALA A 62 -10.96 -9.91 0.07
C ALA A 62 -10.08 -10.15 -1.15
N LYS A 63 -8.91 -10.78 -0.96
CA LYS A 63 -8.02 -11.17 -2.08
C LYS A 63 -8.68 -12.13 -3.06
N LYS A 64 -9.42 -13.11 -2.55
CA LYS A 64 -10.12 -14.09 -3.38
C LYS A 64 -11.21 -13.41 -4.22
N GLU A 65 -11.99 -12.53 -3.60
CA GLU A 65 -13.05 -11.79 -4.29
C GLU A 65 -12.49 -10.86 -5.37
N LEU A 66 -11.42 -10.12 -5.08
CA LEU A 66 -10.74 -9.27 -6.07
C LEU A 66 -10.25 -10.08 -7.27
N ARG A 67 -9.55 -11.20 -7.05
CA ARG A 67 -9.09 -12.04 -8.16
C ARG A 67 -10.25 -12.57 -9.00
N SER A 68 -11.33 -13.02 -8.36
CA SER A 68 -12.53 -13.49 -9.05
C SER A 68 -13.24 -12.43 -9.91
N GLN A 69 -13.00 -11.14 -9.66
CA GLN A 69 -13.61 -10.05 -10.43
C GLN A 69 -12.78 -9.64 -11.66
N PHE A 70 -11.47 -9.93 -11.66
CA PHE A 70 -10.54 -9.45 -12.69
C PHE A 70 -9.82 -10.56 -13.46
N GLU A 71 -9.97 -11.83 -13.06
CA GLU A 71 -9.63 -13.03 -13.84
C GLU A 71 -10.84 -13.54 -14.62
#